data_AF-D3UXU6-F1
#
_entry.id   AF-D3UXU6-F1
#
_cell.length_a   1.000
_cell.length_b   1.000
_cell.length_c   1.000
_cell.angle_alpha   90.00
_cell.angle_beta   90.00
_cell.angle_gamma   90.00
#
_symmetry.space_group_name_H-M   'P 1'
#
loop_
_entity.id
_entity.type
_entity.pdbx_description
1 polymer ?
#
loop_
_entity_poly.entity_id
_entity_poly.type
_entity_poly.pdbx_seq_one_letter_code
_entity_poly.pdbx_strand_id
1 'polypeptide(L)'
;MLERAHWDVDIARDILRDYVTEHLGDEHGVLIVDETGFIKKGTHSAGVQRQYSGTAGRVENSQTGVFLCYAGQGGHAFIDRALYLPRQWTDDRPRCEAAGIPDAVPFATKPQLARQMPFMVRIAACAAGWNPDINRLCWRSPKMNRCGGKGQLLSERTRW
;
A
#
# COMPACT_ATOMS: atom_id res chain seq x y z
N MET A 1 14.51 21.00 -7.85
CA MET A 1 15.55 20.20 -8.55
C MET A 1 15.47 18.73 -8.13
N LEU A 2 14.29 18.10 -8.30
CA LEU A 2 14.10 16.63 -8.19
C LEU A 2 13.93 15.98 -9.57
N GLU A 3 13.75 16.80 -10.61
CA GLU A 3 13.45 16.39 -11.99
C GLU A 3 14.64 15.76 -12.72
N ARG A 4 15.85 15.92 -12.17
CA ARG A 4 17.13 15.47 -12.78
C ARG A 4 17.87 14.42 -11.96
N ALA A 5 17.40 14.11 -10.76
CA ALA A 5 17.97 13.03 -9.97
C ALA A 5 17.38 11.71 -10.47
N HIS A 6 18.20 10.86 -11.08
CA HIS A 6 17.80 9.50 -11.42
C HIS A 6 17.92 8.65 -10.16
N TRP A 7 16.86 8.60 -9.36
CA TRP A 7 16.79 7.74 -8.19
C TRP A 7 15.97 6.50 -8.51
N ASP A 8 16.53 5.34 -8.16
CA ASP A 8 15.82 4.09 -8.24
C ASP A 8 14.85 3.99 -7.06
N VAL A 9 13.58 3.86 -7.41
CA VAL A 9 12.43 3.86 -6.51
C VAL A 9 12.41 2.67 -5.56
N ASP A 10 12.95 1.54 -5.99
CA ASP A 10 13.01 0.29 -5.24
C ASP A 10 14.26 0.25 -4.36
N ILE A 11 15.41 0.71 -4.86
CA ILE A 11 16.63 0.86 -4.04
C ILE A 11 16.38 1.82 -2.88
N ALA A 12 15.74 2.97 -3.14
CA ALA A 12 15.41 3.93 -2.08
C ALA A 12 14.47 3.34 -1.03
N ARG A 13 13.50 2.50 -1.46
CA ARG A 13 12.61 1.76 -0.56
C ARG A 13 13.42 0.80 0.32
N ASP A 14 14.31 0.02 -0.30
CA ASP A 14 15.06 -1.02 0.41
C ASP A 14 16.01 -0.40 1.45
N ILE A 15 16.69 0.70 1.11
CA ILE A 15 17.51 1.47 2.07
C ILE A 15 16.68 1.97 3.26
N LEU A 16 15.50 2.56 2.99
CA LEU A 16 14.63 3.07 4.06
C LEU A 16 14.13 1.93 4.95
N ARG A 17 13.76 0.80 4.36
CA ARG A 17 13.35 -0.41 5.07
C ARG A 17 14.45 -0.93 5.99
N ASP A 18 15.69 -0.99 5.51
CA ASP A 18 16.81 -1.49 6.30
C ASP A 18 17.10 -0.54 7.46
N TYR A 19 17.11 0.78 7.20
CA TYR A 19 17.22 1.79 8.23
C TYR A 19 16.15 1.64 9.33
N VAL A 20 14.88 1.47 8.95
CA VAL A 20 13.79 1.28 9.92
C VAL A 20 13.98 0.02 10.74
N THR A 21 14.39 -1.08 10.09
CA THR A 21 14.61 -2.37 10.76
C THR A 21 15.73 -2.25 11.80
N GLU A 22 16.81 -1.58 11.45
CA GLU A 22 18.01 -1.44 12.29
C GLU A 22 17.85 -0.42 13.42
N HIS A 23 17.17 0.70 13.17
CA HIS A 23 17.19 1.86 14.08
C HIS A 23 15.86 2.10 14.80
N LEU A 24 14.74 1.70 14.18
CA LEU A 24 13.40 1.95 14.73
C LEU A 24 12.70 0.67 15.14
N GLY A 25 13.27 -0.51 14.85
CA GLY A 25 12.71 -1.81 15.18
C GLY A 25 12.36 -1.92 16.66
N ASP A 26 11.13 -2.36 16.94
CA ASP A 26 10.55 -2.48 18.27
C ASP A 26 9.70 -3.74 18.30
N GLU A 27 9.82 -4.52 19.38
CA GLU A 27 9.00 -5.72 19.62
C GLU A 27 7.50 -5.42 19.66
N HIS A 28 7.13 -4.18 19.99
CA HIS A 28 5.74 -3.72 20.03
C HIS A 28 5.32 -2.90 18.81
N GLY A 29 6.23 -2.73 17.85
CA GLY A 29 5.96 -2.02 16.61
C GLY A 29 4.86 -2.67 15.77
N VAL A 30 4.12 -1.85 15.05
CA VAL A 30 2.99 -2.28 14.21
C VAL A 30 3.19 -1.87 12.77
N LEU A 31 2.66 -2.69 11.87
CA LEU A 31 2.54 -2.36 10.46
C LEU A 31 1.13 -1.88 10.15
N ILE A 32 1.06 -0.79 9.42
CA ILE A 32 -0.18 -0.13 9.04
C ILE A 32 -0.26 -0.14 7.53
N VAL A 33 -1.36 -0.68 7.01
CA VAL A 33 -1.68 -0.61 5.58
C VAL A 33 -2.78 0.43 5.41
N ASP A 34 -2.50 1.44 4.60
CA ASP A 34 -3.43 2.53 4.30
C ASP A 34 -3.56 2.74 2.79
N GLU A 35 -4.73 3.24 2.38
CA GLU A 35 -5.00 3.62 1.00
C GLU A 35 -5.20 5.13 0.91
N THR A 36 -4.39 5.78 0.08
CA THR A 36 -4.53 7.23 -0.15
C THR A 36 -4.93 7.50 -1.60
N GLY A 37 -5.97 8.33 -1.76
CA GLY A 37 -6.50 8.74 -3.06
C GLY A 37 -5.99 10.10 -3.50
N PHE A 38 -5.31 10.15 -4.64
CA PHE A 38 -4.78 11.37 -5.25
C PHE A 38 -5.72 11.83 -6.36
N ILE A 39 -6.39 12.97 -6.16
CA ILE A 39 -7.28 13.54 -7.18
C ILE A 39 -6.45 13.94 -8.42
N LYS A 40 -6.96 13.60 -9.61
CA LYS A 40 -6.31 13.90 -10.88
C LYS A 40 -7.29 14.52 -11.86
N LYS A 41 -6.74 15.32 -12.78
CA LYS A 41 -7.45 15.82 -13.96
C LYS A 41 -6.99 15.03 -15.18
N GLY A 42 -7.92 14.67 -16.06
CA GLY A 42 -7.64 13.86 -17.26
C GLY A 42 -7.61 12.35 -17.01
N THR A 43 -7.23 11.60 -18.05
CA THR A 43 -7.34 10.12 -18.11
C THR A 43 -5.99 9.41 -18.31
N HIS A 44 -4.91 10.16 -18.52
CA HIS A 44 -3.60 9.60 -18.87
C HIS A 44 -2.76 9.12 -17.68
N SER A 45 -3.04 9.60 -16.46
CA SER A 45 -2.26 9.17 -15.29
C SER A 45 -2.55 7.71 -14.92
N ALA A 46 -1.52 6.89 -14.75
CA ALA A 46 -1.59 5.46 -14.43
C ALA A 46 -2.64 5.11 -13.36
N GLY A 47 -3.58 4.22 -13.65
CA GLY A 47 -4.60 3.79 -12.68
C GLY A 47 -5.65 4.85 -12.31
N VAL A 48 -5.67 6.02 -12.98
CA VAL A 48 -6.69 7.04 -12.72
C VAL A 48 -8.06 6.57 -13.19
N GLN A 49 -9.05 6.68 -12.31
CA GLN A 49 -10.44 6.42 -12.62
C GLN A 49 -11.37 7.13 -11.64
N ARG A 50 -12.68 7.14 -11.93
CA ARG A 50 -13.67 7.50 -10.93
C ARG A 50 -13.77 6.39 -9.88
N GLN A 51 -13.27 6.68 -8.68
CA GLN A 51 -13.33 5.78 -7.55
C GLN A 51 -13.45 6.57 -6.25
N TYR A 52 -13.87 5.89 -5.18
CA TYR A 52 -13.95 6.53 -3.87
C TYR A 52 -12.53 6.90 -3.40
N SER A 53 -12.28 8.19 -3.17
CA SER A 53 -11.07 8.67 -2.52
C SER A 53 -11.38 8.93 -1.06
N GLY A 54 -10.68 8.23 -0.16
CA GLY A 54 -10.79 8.46 1.28
C GLY A 54 -10.44 9.89 1.65
N THR A 55 -9.41 10.46 1.02
CA THR A 55 -8.96 11.84 1.23
C THR A 55 -9.99 12.87 0.77
N ALA A 56 -10.73 12.59 -0.32
CA ALA A 56 -11.78 13.48 -0.80
C ALA A 56 -13.15 13.25 -0.13
N GLY A 57 -13.32 12.12 0.56
CA GLY A 57 -14.58 11.67 1.16
C GLY A 57 -15.67 11.31 0.14
N ARG A 58 -15.34 11.24 -1.16
CA ARG A 58 -16.33 11.05 -2.25
C ARG A 58 -15.72 10.36 -3.47
N VAL A 59 -16.58 9.99 -4.42
CA VAL A 59 -16.16 9.40 -5.70
C VAL A 59 -15.66 10.49 -6.64
N GLU A 60 -14.36 10.46 -6.92
CA GLU A 60 -13.68 11.42 -7.79
C GLU A 60 -12.76 10.70 -8.75
N ASN A 61 -12.39 11.40 -9.83
CA ASN A 61 -11.31 10.95 -10.68
C ASN A 61 -10.00 11.00 -9.88
N SER A 62 -9.51 9.82 -9.50
CA SER A 62 -8.37 9.71 -8.60
C SER A 62 -7.51 8.49 -8.92
N GLN A 63 -6.23 8.59 -8.59
CA GLN A 63 -5.31 7.46 -8.47
C GLN A 63 -5.30 7.00 -7.02
N THR A 64 -5.14 5.71 -6.76
CA THR A 64 -5.04 5.20 -5.38
C THR A 64 -3.70 4.52 -5.19
N GLY A 65 -2.93 5.01 -4.22
CA GLY A 65 -1.76 4.31 -3.71
C GLY A 65 -2.12 3.47 -2.49
N VAL A 66 -1.55 2.28 -2.40
CA VAL A 66 -1.54 1.44 -1.21
C VAL A 66 -0.18 1.62 -0.56
N PHE A 67 -0.17 1.95 0.72
CA PHE A 67 1.04 2.30 1.46
C PHE A 67 1.19 1.39 2.68
N LEU A 68 2.42 0.97 2.93
CA LEU A 68 2.82 0.27 4.13
C LEU A 68 3.67 1.21 4.98
N CYS A 69 3.25 1.39 6.23
CA CYS A 69 3.94 2.21 7.21
C CYS A 69 4.25 1.38 8.46
N TYR A 70 5.31 1.76 9.15
CA TYR A 70 5.71 1.26 10.45
C TYR A 70 5.41 2.32 11.52
N ALA A 71 4.99 1.88 12.71
CA ALA A 71 4.91 2.73 13.89
C ALA A 71 5.31 1.92 15.14
N GLY A 72 6.21 2.45 15.95
CA GLY A 72 6.65 1.87 17.21
C GLY A 72 7.13 2.97 18.17
N GLN A 73 7.71 2.58 19.30
CA GLN A 73 8.18 3.54 20.31
C GLN A 73 9.29 4.46 19.76
N GLY A 74 10.17 3.93 18.90
CA GLY A 74 11.25 4.68 18.27
C GLY A 74 10.80 5.68 17.21
N GLY A 75 9.55 5.62 16.75
CA GLY A 75 9.00 6.54 15.76
C GLY A 75 8.10 5.85 14.74
N HIS A 76 7.85 6.55 13.64
CA HIS A 76 7.06 6.05 12.52
C HIS A 76 7.78 6.29 11.21
N ALA A 77 7.59 5.38 10.26
CA ALA A 77 8.26 5.45 8.97
C ALA A 77 7.39 4.90 7.85
N PHE A 78 7.57 5.49 6.68
CA PHE A 78 7.06 4.92 5.44
C PHE A 78 7.94 3.74 5.02
N ILE A 79 7.35 2.62 4.60
CA ILE A 79 8.10 1.39 4.29
C ILE A 79 7.98 1.02 2.82
N ASP A 80 6.76 1.02 2.27
CA ASP A 80 6.53 0.53 0.92
C ASP A 80 5.27 1.10 0.29
N ARG A 81 5.21 1.09 -1.04
CA ARG A 81 4.10 1.60 -1.87
C ARG A 81 3.80 0.66 -3.01
N ALA A 82 2.53 0.60 -3.36
CA ALA A 82 2.06 0.03 -4.61
C ALA A 82 0.98 0.92 -5.21
N LEU A 83 0.96 1.04 -6.53
CA LEU A 83 -0.13 1.71 -7.25
C LEU A 83 -1.27 0.70 -7.44
N TYR A 84 -2.49 1.05 -7.05
CA TYR A 84 -3.67 0.26 -7.39
C TYR A 84 -4.07 0.52 -8.85
N LEU A 85 -3.98 -0.52 -9.67
CA LEU A 85 -4.46 -0.52 -11.05
C LEU A 85 -5.85 -1.20 -11.13
N PRO A 86 -6.91 -0.45 -11.48
CA PRO A 86 -8.24 -1.01 -11.67
C PRO A 86 -8.31 -1.96 -12.87
N ARG A 87 -9.29 -2.87 -12.91
CA ARG A 87 -9.49 -3.80 -14.04
C ARG A 87 -9.55 -3.09 -15.39
N GLN A 88 -10.32 -1.99 -15.48
CA GLN A 88 -10.41 -1.19 -16.71
C GLN A 88 -9.07 -0.63 -17.23
N TRP A 89 -8.04 -0.58 -16.38
CA TRP A 89 -6.67 -0.26 -16.81
C TRP A 89 -5.96 -1.51 -17.29
N THR A 90 -5.96 -2.59 -16.51
CA THR A 90 -5.30 -3.84 -16.88
C THR A 90 -5.92 -4.52 -18.10
N ASP A 91 -7.17 -4.17 -18.44
CA ASP A 91 -7.87 -4.66 -19.63
C ASP A 91 -7.58 -3.78 -20.87
N ASP A 92 -6.88 -2.64 -20.70
CA ASP A 92 -6.50 -1.68 -21.76
C ASP A 92 -4.97 -1.53 -21.80
N ARG A 93 -4.33 -2.45 -22.55
CA ARG A 93 -2.86 -2.51 -22.66
C ARG A 93 -2.25 -1.31 -23.38
N PRO A 94 -2.80 -0.80 -24.50
CA PRO A 94 -2.29 0.43 -25.11
C PRO A 94 -2.26 1.61 -24.13
N ARG A 95 -3.28 1.73 -23.27
CA ARG A 95 -3.30 2.77 -22.24
C ARG A 95 -2.28 2.54 -21.13
N CYS A 96 -2.05 1.29 -20.73
CA CYS A 96 -1.00 0.93 -19.77
C CYS A 96 0.39 1.30 -20.29
N GLU A 97 0.69 0.93 -21.54
CA GLU A 97 1.95 1.22 -22.21
C GLU A 97 2.20 2.73 -22.29
N ALA A 98 1.19 3.50 -22.71
CA ALA A 98 1.28 4.96 -22.77
C ALA A 98 1.53 5.61 -21.38
N ALA A 99 1.19 4.92 -20.29
CA ALA A 99 1.44 5.36 -18.92
C ALA A 99 2.71 4.74 -18.30
N GLY A 100 3.48 3.97 -19.06
CA GLY A 100 4.72 3.31 -18.62
C GLY A 100 4.50 2.09 -17.72
N ILE A 101 3.32 1.45 -17.78
CA ILE A 101 3.00 0.25 -16.99
C ILE A 101 3.41 -1.00 -17.80
N PRO A 102 4.27 -1.89 -17.27
CA PRO A 102 4.64 -3.13 -17.94
C PRO A 102 3.48 -4.11 -18.10
N ASP A 103 3.47 -4.90 -19.19
CA ASP A 103 2.45 -5.91 -19.46
C ASP A 103 2.34 -6.99 -18.39
N ALA A 104 3.45 -7.28 -17.71
CA ALA A 104 3.52 -8.26 -16.64
C ALA A 104 2.69 -7.87 -15.42
N VAL A 105 2.22 -6.63 -15.30
CA VAL A 105 1.41 -6.17 -14.16
C VAL A 105 -0.03 -6.68 -14.32
N PRO A 106 -0.49 -7.64 -13.48
CA PRO A 106 -1.86 -8.10 -13.51
C PRO A 106 -2.75 -7.22 -12.63
N PHE A 107 -4.06 -7.44 -12.70
CA PHE A 107 -4.96 -6.89 -11.70
C PHE A 107 -4.67 -7.51 -10.33
N ALA A 108 -4.53 -6.66 -9.32
CA ALA A 108 -4.46 -7.06 -7.92
C ALA A 108 -5.34 -6.15 -7.07
N THR A 109 -6.09 -6.75 -6.14
CA THR A 109 -6.81 -5.98 -5.12
C THR A 109 -5.85 -5.32 -4.16
N LYS A 110 -6.29 -4.27 -3.49
CA LYS A 110 -5.45 -3.49 -2.57
C LYS A 110 -4.89 -4.33 -1.40
N PRO A 111 -5.65 -5.27 -0.79
CA PRO A 111 -5.08 -6.20 0.17
C PRO A 111 -4.06 -7.18 -0.44
N GLN A 112 -4.24 -7.60 -1.70
CA GLN A 112 -3.24 -8.42 -2.39
C GLN A 112 -1.95 -7.65 -2.63
N LEU A 113 -2.05 -6.38 -3.07
CA LEU A 113 -0.88 -5.50 -3.23
C LEU A 113 -0.10 -5.36 -1.92
N ALA A 114 -0.79 -5.13 -0.80
CA ALA A 114 -0.13 -5.04 0.50
C ALA A 114 0.60 -6.35 0.89
N ARG A 115 0.02 -7.52 0.59
CA ARG A 115 0.66 -8.82 0.87
C ARG A 115 1.85 -9.12 -0.02
N GLN A 116 1.90 -8.54 -1.21
CA GLN A 116 2.99 -8.71 -2.17
C GLN A 116 4.20 -7.81 -1.86
N MET A 117 4.05 -6.81 -0.98
CA MET A 117 5.14 -5.93 -0.58
C MET A 117 6.28 -6.70 0.10
N PRO A 118 7.55 -6.55 -0.33
CA PRO A 118 8.68 -7.32 0.18
C PRO A 118 8.86 -7.30 1.71
N PHE A 119 8.50 -6.20 2.39
CA PHE A 119 8.52 -6.14 3.85
C PHE A 119 7.49 -7.09 4.47
N MET A 120 6.25 -7.03 3.98
CA MET A 120 5.16 -7.90 4.43
C MET A 120 5.48 -9.37 4.16
N VAL A 121 6.06 -9.69 3.00
CA VAL A 121 6.51 -11.06 2.68
C VAL A 121 7.57 -11.55 3.66
N ARG A 122 8.56 -10.71 3.98
CA ARG A 122 9.62 -11.06 4.95
C ARG A 122 9.05 -11.29 6.34
N ILE A 123 8.13 -10.45 6.81
CA ILE A 123 7.47 -10.66 8.10
C ILE A 123 6.65 -11.96 8.11
N ALA A 124 5.89 -12.22 7.05
CA ALA A 124 5.13 -13.46 6.93
C ALA A 124 6.02 -14.71 6.91
N ALA A 125 7.20 -14.64 6.26
CA ALA A 125 8.19 -15.72 6.26
C ALA A 125 8.91 -15.85 7.62
N CYS A 126 9.23 -14.73 8.25
CA CYS A 126 9.82 -14.66 9.58
C CYS A 126 8.87 -15.13 10.68
N ALA A 127 7.55 -15.09 10.51
CA ALA A 127 6.60 -15.66 11.48
C ALA A 127 6.79 -17.17 11.76
N ALA A 128 7.66 -17.86 10.99
CA ALA A 128 8.16 -19.21 11.29
C ALA A 128 9.34 -19.24 12.31
N GLY A 129 9.85 -18.09 12.79
CA GLY A 129 10.98 -17.97 13.74
C GLY A 129 11.21 -16.57 14.36
N TRP A 130 10.32 -15.61 14.13
CA TRP A 130 10.28 -14.24 14.63
C TRP A 130 8.86 -14.07 15.18
N ASN A 131 8.71 -13.73 16.45
CA ASN A 131 7.39 -13.59 17.08
C ASN A 131 7.06 -12.12 17.37
N PRO A 132 6.83 -11.24 16.37
CA PRO A 132 5.97 -10.10 16.57
C PRO A 132 4.53 -10.60 16.48
N ASP A 133 3.80 -10.48 17.58
CA ASP A 133 2.39 -10.88 17.72
C ASP A 133 1.57 -10.40 16.49
N ILE A 134 1.27 -11.34 15.57
CA ILE A 134 0.73 -11.10 14.22
C ILE A 134 -0.67 -10.46 14.22
N ASN A 135 -1.24 -10.30 15.43
CA ASN A 135 -2.53 -9.69 15.71
C ASN A 135 -2.55 -8.15 15.60
N ARG A 136 -1.43 -7.49 15.25
CA ARG A 136 -1.37 -6.02 15.14
C ARG A 136 -1.15 -5.48 13.72
N LEU A 137 -1.64 -6.17 12.69
CA LEU A 137 -1.85 -5.52 11.39
C LEU A 137 -3.08 -4.60 11.50
N CYS A 138 -2.85 -3.29 11.63
CA CYS A 138 -3.95 -2.32 11.64
C CYS A 138 -4.33 -1.97 10.19
N TRP A 139 -5.49 -2.43 9.75
CA TRP A 139 -6.06 -2.05 8.47
C TRP A 139 -7.07 -0.92 8.65
N ARG A 140 -6.85 0.24 8.02
CA ARG A 140 -7.81 1.35 8.03
C ARG A 140 -8.55 1.39 6.70
N SER A 141 -9.80 0.96 6.69
CA SER A 141 -10.66 1.02 5.50
C SER A 141 -11.54 2.28 5.50
N PRO A 142 -11.74 2.97 4.36
CA PRO A 142 -12.65 4.10 4.26
C PRO A 142 -14.13 3.73 4.50
N LYS A 143 -14.52 2.46 4.39
CA LYS A 143 -15.91 2.01 4.59
C LYS A 143 -16.32 1.84 6.06
N MET A 144 -15.42 2.05 7.02
CA MET A 144 -15.65 1.70 8.42
C MET A 144 -15.74 2.93 9.35
N ASN A 145 -16.45 3.98 8.95
CA ASN A 145 -16.74 5.15 9.80
C ASN A 145 -17.99 4.97 10.68
N ARG A 146 -18.25 3.74 11.17
CA ARG A 146 -19.37 3.50 12.09
C ARG A 146 -19.24 2.21 12.90
N CYS A 147 -18.14 2.02 13.63
CA CYS A 147 -18.12 1.16 14.81
C CYS A 147 -16.94 1.54 15.70
N GLY A 148 -17.23 1.92 16.94
CA GLY A 148 -16.22 2.28 17.93
C GLY A 148 -15.30 1.11 18.27
N GLY A 149 -14.04 1.46 18.58
CA GLY A 149 -13.05 0.70 19.33
C GLY A 149 -13.11 -0.82 19.22
N LYS A 150 -12.44 -1.38 18.21
CA LYS A 150 -11.68 -2.65 18.27
C LYS A 150 -11.02 -2.86 16.90
N GLY A 151 -9.69 -2.94 16.88
CA GLY A 151 -8.93 -3.38 15.71
C GLY A 151 -9.46 -4.74 15.28
N GLN A 152 -10.01 -4.81 14.09
CA GLN A 152 -10.66 -6.01 13.59
C GLN A 152 -9.58 -6.93 13.02
N LEU A 153 -9.23 -7.98 13.79
CA LEU A 153 -8.44 -9.12 13.33
C LEU A 153 -9.12 -9.74 12.09
N LEU A 154 -8.32 -10.02 11.07
CA LEU A 154 -8.75 -10.87 9.96
C LEU A 154 -8.92 -12.31 10.46
N SER A 155 -10.12 -12.67 10.92
CA SER A 155 -10.59 -14.04 10.79
C SER A 155 -11.19 -14.21 9.39
N GLU A 156 -10.85 -15.31 8.75
CA GLU A 156 -11.33 -15.71 7.43
C GLU A 156 -12.86 -15.74 7.39
N ARG A 157 -13.49 -14.65 6.91
CA ARG A 157 -14.86 -14.67 6.38
C ARG A 157 -15.23 -13.33 5.76
N THR A 158 -14.94 -13.17 4.47
CA THR A 158 -15.84 -12.38 3.61
C THR A 158 -15.78 -12.93 2.19
N ARG A 159 -16.86 -13.62 1.83
CA ARG A 159 -17.18 -14.06 0.48
C ARG A 159 -17.48 -12.79 -0.35
N TRP A 160 -16.94 -12.74 -1.57
CA TRP A 160 -17.05 -11.64 -2.54
C TRP A 160 -18.48 -11.16 -2.78
#